data_AF-A0AA95LX23-F1
#
_entry.id   AF-A0AA95LX23-F1
#
_cell.length_a   1.000
_cell.length_b   1.000
_cell.length_c   1.000
_cell.angle_alpha   90.00
_cell.angle_beta   90.00
_cell.angle_gamma   90.00
#
_symmetry.space_group_name_H-M   'P 1'
#
loop_
_entity.id
_entity.type
_entity.pdbx_description
1 polymer ?
#
loop_
_entity_poly.entity_id
_entity_poly.type
_entity_poly.pdbx_seq_one_letter_code
_entity_poly.pdbx_strand_id
1 'polypeptide(L)'
;MQREFRLKDEDLLDLTHFPIQAVFNMVDDKRFLRVFNSVCEGVGFGEEYGACTFPGDLDEYDIANGESFEGVEFALYSGDEIIIDYQTLYHYFKKMCEGYSKKYPNTIKRLEDSLNKFIELYNINR
;
A
#
# COMPACT_ATOMS: atom_id res chain seq x y z
N MET A 1 -14.38 -4.12 17.62
CA MET A 1 -13.11 -4.81 17.98
C MET A 1 -12.01 -4.17 17.15
N GLN A 2 -11.15 -3.38 17.79
CA GLN A 2 -10.09 -2.63 17.12
C GLN A 2 -9.08 -3.63 16.56
N ARG A 3 -8.79 -3.58 15.25
CA ARG A 3 -7.88 -4.52 14.59
C ARG A 3 -6.44 -4.07 14.92
N GLU A 4 -5.70 -4.83 15.72
CA GLU A 4 -4.42 -4.40 16.34
C GLU A 4 -3.25 -4.09 15.38
N PHE A 5 -3.26 -4.58 14.13
CA PHE A 5 -2.16 -4.39 13.17
C PHE A 5 -2.42 -3.33 12.10
N ARG A 6 -3.55 -2.62 12.18
CA ARG A 6 -3.96 -1.63 11.18
C ARG A 6 -3.25 -0.32 11.37
N LEU A 7 -3.05 0.40 10.26
CA LEU A 7 -2.59 1.78 10.30
C LEU A 7 -3.60 2.62 11.08
N LYS A 8 -3.08 3.51 11.92
CA LYS A 8 -3.86 4.48 12.68
C LYS A 8 -3.42 5.88 12.30
N ASP A 9 -4.19 6.86 12.74
CA ASP A 9 -3.88 8.28 12.52
C ASP A 9 -2.48 8.67 13.07
N GLU A 10 -2.05 8.02 14.16
CA GLU A 10 -0.70 8.21 14.75
C GLU A 10 0.45 7.66 13.88
N ASP A 11 0.15 6.80 12.91
CA ASP A 11 1.12 6.27 11.95
C ASP A 11 1.22 7.13 10.68
N LEU A 12 0.31 8.09 10.48
CA LEU A 12 0.31 8.95 9.30
C LEU A 12 1.41 10.01 9.38
N LEU A 13 2.24 10.08 8.33
CA LEU A 13 3.22 11.15 8.15
C LEU A 13 2.55 12.51 7.90
N ASP A 14 1.41 12.51 7.23
CA ASP A 14 0.55 13.65 6.96
C ASP A 14 -0.91 13.20 6.99
N LEU A 15 -1.83 14.01 7.51
CA LEU A 15 -3.25 13.64 7.60
C LEU A 15 -3.92 13.47 6.22
N THR A 16 -3.39 14.11 5.18
CA THR A 16 -3.81 13.89 3.79
C THR A 16 -3.54 12.47 3.33
N HIS A 17 -2.66 11.71 4.01
CA HIS A 17 -2.37 10.31 3.71
C HIS A 17 -3.45 9.32 4.19
N PHE A 18 -4.58 9.82 4.68
CA PHE A 18 -5.72 9.01 5.11
C PHE A 18 -6.17 7.95 4.07
N PRO A 19 -6.19 8.19 2.74
CA PRO A 19 -6.54 7.16 1.76
C PRO A 19 -5.69 5.89 1.86
N ILE A 20 -4.40 6.00 2.18
CA ILE A 20 -3.50 4.83 2.38
C ILE A 20 -4.03 3.97 3.53
N GLN A 21 -4.29 4.61 4.67
CA GLN A 21 -4.82 3.96 5.86
C GLN A 21 -6.17 3.30 5.57
N ALA A 22 -7.09 4.03 4.94
CA ALA A 22 -8.43 3.53 4.62
C ALA A 22 -8.35 2.30 3.70
N VAL A 23 -7.60 2.38 2.59
CA VAL A 23 -7.45 1.30 1.60
C VAL A 23 -6.84 0.05 2.23
N PHE A 24 -5.70 0.15 2.92
CA PHE A 24 -5.08 -1.02 3.53
C PHE A 24 -5.88 -1.60 4.71
N ASN A 25 -6.64 -0.76 5.42
CA ASN A 25 -7.44 -1.24 6.55
C ASN A 25 -8.70 -2.03 6.14
N MET A 26 -9.16 -1.86 4.89
CA MET A 26 -10.25 -2.65 4.30
C MET A 26 -9.83 -4.10 4.04
N VAL A 27 -8.58 -4.34 3.63
CA VAL A 27 -8.06 -5.67 3.27
C VAL A 27 -8.21 -6.65 4.43
N ASP A 28 -8.90 -7.78 4.26
CA ASP A 28 -9.03 -8.80 5.32
C ASP A 28 -7.66 -9.38 5.75
N ASP A 29 -7.54 -9.73 7.04
CA ASP A 29 -6.32 -10.30 7.63
C ASP A 29 -5.77 -11.50 6.84
N LYS A 30 -6.65 -12.41 6.38
CA LYS A 30 -6.25 -13.60 5.63
C LYS A 30 -5.72 -13.27 4.24
N ARG A 31 -6.14 -12.13 3.67
CA ARG A 31 -5.72 -11.63 2.36
C ARG A 31 -4.49 -10.73 2.44
N PHE A 32 -4.23 -10.12 3.59
CA PHE A 32 -3.20 -9.10 3.78
C PHE A 32 -1.85 -9.50 3.18
N LEU A 33 -1.31 -10.66 3.55
CA LEU A 33 0.00 -11.09 3.07
C LEU A 33 0.05 -11.24 1.53
N ARG A 34 -1.05 -11.68 0.91
CA ARG A 34 -1.13 -11.80 -0.56
C ARG A 34 -1.13 -10.42 -1.20
N VAL A 35 -1.98 -9.52 -0.71
CA VAL A 35 -2.09 -8.13 -1.21
C VAL A 35 -0.76 -7.42 -1.04
N PHE A 36 -0.18 -7.48 0.16
CA PHE A 36 1.12 -6.86 0.46
C PHE A 36 2.22 -7.32 -0.50
N ASN A 37 2.28 -8.62 -0.81
CA ASN A 37 3.24 -9.16 -1.76
C ASN A 37 3.03 -8.60 -3.18
N SER A 38 1.79 -8.52 -3.66
CA SER A 38 1.47 -7.95 -4.98
C SER A 38 1.87 -6.47 -5.06
N VAL A 39 1.56 -5.69 -4.03
CA VAL A 39 1.90 -4.26 -3.97
C VAL A 39 3.41 -4.06 -3.89
N CYS A 40 4.14 -4.93 -3.18
CA CYS A 40 5.61 -4.91 -3.19
C CYS A 40 6.23 -5.23 -4.56
N GLU A 41 5.48 -5.87 -5.45
CA GLU A 41 5.87 -6.18 -6.83
C GLU A 41 5.37 -5.13 -7.84
N GLY A 42 4.80 -4.02 -7.35
CA GLY A 42 4.33 -2.91 -8.19
C GLY A 42 2.96 -3.14 -8.82
N VAL A 43 2.16 -4.04 -8.24
CA VAL A 43 0.80 -4.36 -8.71
C VAL A 43 -0.23 -3.85 -7.71
N GLY A 44 -1.15 -3.01 -8.18
CA GLY A 44 -2.21 -2.44 -7.38
C GLY A 44 -3.27 -3.44 -6.92
N PHE A 45 -4.23 -2.94 -6.13
CA PHE A 45 -5.40 -3.69 -5.72
C PHE A 45 -6.59 -2.78 -5.42
N GLY A 46 -7.79 -3.32 -5.60
CA GLY A 46 -9.04 -2.67 -5.19
C GLY A 46 -9.69 -3.37 -4.00
N GLU A 47 -10.35 -2.60 -3.17
CA GLU A 47 -11.39 -3.04 -2.22
C GLU A 47 -12.67 -2.24 -2.49
N GLU A 48 -13.76 -2.58 -1.79
CA GLU A 48 -15.11 -2.07 -2.08
C GLU A 48 -15.22 -0.53 -2.16
N TYR A 49 -14.44 0.21 -1.37
CA TYR A 49 -14.52 1.67 -1.27
C TYR A 49 -13.22 2.40 -1.58
N GLY A 50 -12.25 1.73 -2.21
CA GLY A 50 -11.01 2.38 -2.61
C GLY A 50 -9.99 1.43 -3.23
N ALA A 51 -8.97 2.02 -3.86
CA ALA A 51 -7.95 1.31 -4.60
C ALA A 51 -6.56 1.89 -4.35
N CYS A 52 -5.56 1.04 -4.58
CA CYS A 52 -4.16 1.38 -4.72
C CYS A 52 -3.78 1.08 -6.17
N THR A 53 -3.28 2.08 -6.90
CA THR A 53 -2.98 1.98 -8.33
C THR A 53 -1.51 2.34 -8.58
N PHE A 54 -0.79 1.48 -9.27
CA PHE A 54 0.54 1.78 -9.80
C PHE A 54 0.44 2.25 -11.26
N PRO A 55 1.43 3.00 -11.78
CA PRO A 55 1.44 3.41 -13.18
C PRO A 55 1.40 2.23 -14.16
N GLY A 56 1.92 1.07 -13.75
CA GLY A 56 1.88 -0.16 -14.54
C GLY A 56 0.51 -0.85 -14.59
N ASP A 57 -0.45 -0.41 -13.76
CA ASP A 57 -1.83 -0.90 -13.79
C ASP A 57 -2.70 -0.14 -14.81
N LEU A 58 -2.26 1.03 -15.29
CA LEU A 58 -2.96 1.83 -16.28
C LEU A 58 -2.88 1.18 -17.67
N ASP A 59 -4.00 1.13 -18.37
CA ASP A 59 -4.05 0.64 -19.74
C ASP A 59 -3.78 1.74 -20.78
N GLU A 60 -3.75 1.36 -22.07
CA GLU A 60 -3.50 2.33 -23.16
C GLU A 60 -4.59 3.40 -23.26
N TYR A 61 -5.83 3.07 -22.87
CA TYR A 61 -6.95 4.01 -22.88
C TYR A 61 -6.82 5.02 -21.74
N ASP A 62 -6.45 4.58 -20.53
CA ASP A 62 -6.22 5.46 -19.38
C ASP A 62 -5.14 6.50 -19.72
N ILE A 63 -4.01 6.03 -20.24
CA ILE A 63 -2.88 6.88 -20.64
C ILE A 63 -3.28 7.83 -21.78
N ALA A 64 -4.03 7.36 -22.78
CA ALA A 64 -4.49 8.19 -23.89
C ALA A 64 -5.45 9.30 -23.47
N ASN A 65 -6.17 9.13 -22.36
CA ASN A 65 -7.03 10.15 -21.76
C ASN A 65 -6.28 11.07 -20.78
N GLY A 66 -4.96 10.92 -20.67
CA GLY A 66 -4.10 11.80 -19.87
C GLY A 66 -3.92 11.33 -18.43
N GLU A 67 -4.37 10.13 -18.08
CA GLU A 67 -4.06 9.53 -16.77
C GLU A 67 -2.59 9.09 -16.78
N SER A 68 -1.77 9.84 -16.06
CA SER A 68 -0.38 9.48 -15.81
C SER A 68 0.07 10.15 -14.53
N PHE A 69 0.81 9.41 -13.72
CA PHE A 69 1.34 9.89 -12.45
C PHE A 69 2.67 9.22 -12.13
N GLU A 70 3.46 9.89 -11.29
CA GLU A 70 4.69 9.34 -10.73
C GLU A 70 4.44 8.97 -9.26
N GLY A 71 4.71 7.71 -8.91
CA GLY A 71 4.49 7.19 -7.56
C GLY A 71 3.33 6.18 -7.54
N VAL A 72 2.57 6.18 -6.46
CA VAL A 72 1.44 5.26 -6.24
C VAL A 72 0.22 6.06 -5.82
N GLU A 73 -0.88 5.84 -6.51
CA GLU A 73 -2.15 6.47 -6.23
C GLU A 73 -2.94 5.65 -5.21
N PHE A 74 -3.58 6.36 -4.28
CA PHE A 74 -4.61 5.82 -3.40
C PHE A 74 -5.88 6.65 -3.56
N ALA A 75 -6.94 6.03 -4.08
CA ALA A 75 -8.23 6.69 -4.32
C ALA A 75 -9.34 6.03 -3.50
N LEU A 76 -10.21 6.84 -2.91
CA LEU A 76 -11.42 6.42 -2.22
C LEU A 76 -12.66 6.74 -3.05
N TYR A 77 -13.71 5.94 -2.89
CA TYR A 77 -15.01 6.20 -3.53
C TYR A 77 -15.64 7.53 -3.09
N SER A 78 -15.23 8.09 -1.95
CA SER A 78 -15.63 9.44 -1.50
C SER A 78 -15.13 10.57 -2.39
N GLY A 79 -14.15 10.30 -3.26
CA GLY A 79 -13.45 11.29 -4.07
C GLY A 79 -12.15 11.79 -3.43
N ASP A 80 -11.75 11.26 -2.27
CA ASP A 80 -10.44 11.55 -1.69
C ASP A 80 -9.37 10.74 -2.43
N GLU A 81 -8.33 11.43 -2.91
CA GLU A 81 -7.26 10.83 -3.71
C GLU A 81 -5.93 11.46 -3.33
N ILE A 82 -4.89 10.64 -3.29
CA ILE A 82 -3.51 11.10 -3.17
C ILE A 82 -2.58 10.27 -4.05
N ILE A 83 -1.50 10.90 -4.50
CA ILE A 83 -0.36 10.22 -5.11
C ILE A 83 0.85 10.44 -4.20
N ILE A 84 1.54 9.36 -3.84
CA ILE A 84 2.73 9.40 -2.99
C ILE A 84 3.93 8.74 -3.65
N ASP A 85 5.13 9.16 -3.26
CA ASP A 85 6.36 8.51 -3.71
C ASP A 85 6.56 7.12 -3.06
N TYR A 86 7.43 6.31 -3.67
CA TYR A 86 7.71 4.96 -3.19
C TYR A 86 8.43 4.93 -1.83
N GLN A 87 9.17 5.98 -1.48
CA GLN A 87 9.85 6.09 -0.18
C GLN A 87 8.83 6.27 0.97
N THR A 88 7.79 7.06 0.72
CA THR A 88 6.64 7.28 1.60
C THR A 88 5.84 6.00 1.73
N LEU A 89 5.59 5.29 0.62
CA LEU A 89 4.90 3.99 0.67
C LEU A 89 5.68 2.95 1.49
N TYR A 90 7.01 2.89 1.30
CA TYR A 90 7.89 2.02 2.09
C TYR A 90 7.82 2.31 3.60
N HIS A 91 7.67 3.58 4.00
CA HIS A 91 7.46 3.93 5.40
C HIS A 91 6.22 3.22 5.97
N TYR A 92 5.09 3.30 5.27
CA TYR A 92 3.84 2.65 5.68
C TYR A 92 3.93 1.13 5.66
N PHE A 93 4.66 0.56 4.70
CA PHE A 93 4.90 -0.88 4.67
C PHE A 93 5.60 -1.38 5.92
N LYS A 94 6.63 -0.67 6.39
CA LYS A 94 7.33 -1.03 7.65
C LYS A 94 6.36 -1.08 8.83
N LYS A 95 5.49 -0.06 8.97
CA LYS A 95 4.47 -0.02 10.03
C LYS A 95 3.50 -1.20 9.96
N MET A 96 3.00 -1.51 8.77
CA MET A 96 2.11 -2.65 8.59
C MET A 96 2.81 -3.98 8.84
N CYS A 97 4.08 -4.14 8.43
CA CYS A 97 4.87 -5.33 8.73
C CYS A 97 5.11 -5.50 10.23
N GLU A 98 5.45 -4.44 10.95
CA GLU A 98 5.61 -4.44 12.41
C GLU A 98 4.32 -4.88 13.11
N GLY A 99 3.17 -4.35 12.69
CA GLY A 99 1.87 -4.74 13.24
C GLY A 99 1.51 -6.19 12.92
N TYR A 100 1.60 -6.58 11.65
CA TYR A 100 1.13 -7.88 11.18
C TYR A 100 2.02 -9.03 11.71
N SER A 101 3.34 -8.82 11.79
CA SER A 101 4.28 -9.81 12.32
C SER A 101 4.10 -10.09 13.82
N LYS A 102 3.69 -9.10 14.63
CA LYS A 102 3.35 -9.31 16.04
C LYS A 102 2.18 -10.29 16.20
N LYS A 103 1.18 -10.19 15.33
CA LYS A 103 0.00 -11.06 15.33
C LYS A 103 0.28 -12.43 14.66
N TYR A 104 1.10 -12.44 13.61
CA TYR A 104 1.41 -13.63 12.82
C TYR A 104 2.94 -13.81 12.65
N PRO A 105 3.67 -14.25 13.71
CA PRO A 105 5.14 -14.31 13.68
C PRO A 105 5.73 -15.20 12.59
N ASN A 106 5.00 -16.23 12.16
CA ASN A 106 5.40 -17.12 11.08
C ASN A 106 5.45 -16.44 9.69
N THR A 107 5.02 -15.19 9.58
CA THR A 107 5.01 -14.42 8.33
C THR A 107 6.20 -13.49 8.16
N ILE A 108 7.03 -13.28 9.20
CA ILE A 108 8.15 -12.33 9.22
C ILE A 108 9.04 -12.47 7.99
N LYS A 109 9.56 -13.67 7.72
CA LYS A 109 10.45 -13.91 6.58
C LYS A 109 9.81 -13.51 5.25
N ARG A 110 8.53 -13.81 5.06
CA ARG A 110 7.82 -13.48 3.81
C ARG A 110 7.60 -11.97 3.65
N LEU A 111 7.33 -11.26 4.75
CA LEU A 111 7.22 -9.80 4.74
C LEU A 111 8.57 -9.16 4.42
N GLU A 112 9.65 -9.65 5.03
CA GLU A 112 11.02 -9.19 4.76
C GLU A 112 11.41 -9.42 3.29
N ASP A 113 11.14 -10.61 2.76
CA ASP A 113 11.40 -10.94 1.35
C ASP A 113 10.64 -9.98 0.40
N SER A 114 9.37 -9.70 0.69
CA SER A 114 8.57 -8.76 -0.10
C SER A 114 9.07 -7.31 0.01
N LEU A 115 9.42 -6.85 1.21
CA LEU A 115 10.02 -5.53 1.41
C LEU A 115 11.35 -5.39 0.64
N ASN A 116 12.19 -6.42 0.65
CA ASN A 116 13.46 -6.39 -0.09
C ASN A 116 13.22 -6.26 -1.60
N LYS A 117 12.25 -6.99 -2.16
CA LYS A 117 11.86 -6.84 -3.58
C LYS A 117 11.42 -5.41 -3.89
N PHE A 118 10.59 -4.81 -3.04
CA PHE A 118 10.13 -3.43 -3.23
C PHE A 118 11.29 -2.43 -3.19
N ILE A 119 12.22 -2.61 -2.24
CA ILE A 119 13.43 -1.78 -2.13
C ILE A 119 14.27 -1.87 -3.40
N GLU A 120 14.48 -3.07 -3.94
CA GLU A 120 15.25 -3.29 -5.17
C GLU A 120 14.53 -2.72 -6.40
N LEU A 121 13.22 -2.93 -6.51
CA LEU A 121 12.42 -2.49 -7.66
C LEU A 121 12.40 -0.96 -7.79
N TYR A 122 12.29 -0.24 -6.67
CA TYR A 122 12.14 1.21 -6.66
C TYR A 122 13.36 1.98 -6.13
N ASN A 123 14.50 1.30 -5.95
CA ASN A 123 15.75 1.89 -5.46
C ASN A 123 15.59 2.70 -4.15
N ILE A 124 14.86 2.13 -3.19
CA ILE A 124 14.52 2.79 -1.93
C ILE A 124 15.75 2.98 -1.04
N ASN A 125 15.89 4.16 -0.44
CA ASN A 125 16.94 4.44 0.53
C ASN A 125 16.56 3.84 1.89
N ARG A 126 17.44 2.99 2.44
CA ARG A 126 17.24 2.31 3.73
C ARG A 126 17.56 3.23 4.91
#